data_AF-C5LXI6-F1
#
_entry.id   AF-C5LXI6-F1
#
_cell.length_a   1.000
_cell.length_b   1.000
_cell.length_c   1.000
_cell.angle_alpha   90.00
_cell.angle_beta   90.00
_cell.angle_gamma   90.00
#
_symmetry.space_group_name_H-M   'P 1'
#
loop_
_entity.id
_entity.type
_entity.pdbx_description
1 polymer ?
#
loop_
_entity_poly.entity_id
_entity_poly.type
_entity_poly.pdbx_seq_one_letter_code
_entity_poly.pdbx_strand_id
1 'polypeptide(L)'
;MERLVNPALSNLPAFLVQNGGLNSGFMIAHCTAAALTSENKVLCHPSSVDTLSTSAAKEDHVSMGGYSARKCLEVISNVEVVIAIELMAACQALEFHRPCRTTVPLEAVYDLIRSAGVDPYDEDRYIAPDIDKVTDLVRSGAVWRVVEPYLKQREESQIDEVSPIDMMPRGDILTLSRKL
;
A
#
# COMPACT_ATOMS: atom_id res chain seq x y z
N MET A 1 -5.14 7.85 1.30
CA MET A 1 -6.61 7.87 1.52
C MET A 1 -7.20 9.24 1.91
N GLU A 2 -6.91 9.85 3.08
CA GLU A 2 -7.49 11.14 3.53
C GLU A 2 -7.54 12.23 2.43
N ARG A 3 -6.43 12.41 1.71
CA ARG A 3 -6.35 13.41 0.63
C ARG A 3 -7.35 13.19 -0.49
N LEU A 4 -7.74 11.94 -0.78
CA LEU A 4 -8.69 11.62 -1.86
C LEU A 4 -10.12 11.98 -1.48
N VAL A 5 -10.53 11.62 -0.26
CA VAL A 5 -11.91 11.83 0.22
C VAL A 5 -12.20 13.27 0.64
N ASN A 6 -11.17 14.06 0.87
CA ASN A 6 -11.30 15.44 1.30
C ASN A 6 -11.37 16.41 0.10
N PRO A 7 -12.53 17.07 -0.15
CA PRO A 7 -12.72 17.90 -1.34
C PRO A 7 -11.78 19.12 -1.38
N ALA A 8 -11.33 19.61 -0.23
CA ALA A 8 -10.37 20.72 -0.16
C ALA A 8 -8.95 20.33 -0.60
N LEU A 9 -8.65 19.02 -0.65
CA LEU A 9 -7.33 18.49 -0.98
C LEU A 9 -7.29 17.75 -2.33
N SER A 10 -8.43 17.20 -2.78
CA SER A 10 -8.50 16.38 -4.00
C SER A 10 -8.99 17.11 -5.24
N ASN A 11 -9.73 18.21 -5.11
CA ASN A 11 -10.57 18.77 -6.19
C ASN A 11 -11.57 17.73 -6.77
N LEU A 12 -11.95 16.73 -5.97
CA LEU A 12 -12.96 15.72 -6.30
C LEU A 12 -14.21 15.94 -5.43
N PRO A 13 -15.36 15.33 -5.80
CA PRO A 13 -16.52 15.29 -4.93
C PRO A 13 -16.17 14.74 -3.54
N ALA A 14 -16.77 15.32 -2.50
CA ALA A 14 -16.55 14.88 -1.12
C ALA A 14 -16.83 13.39 -0.98
N PHE A 15 -15.91 12.65 -0.33
CA PHE A 15 -16.00 11.20 -0.13
C PHE A 15 -16.17 10.38 -1.42
N LEU A 16 -15.77 10.93 -2.57
CA LEU A 16 -15.71 10.23 -3.87
C LEU A 16 -17.07 9.71 -4.36
N VAL A 17 -18.16 10.43 -4.08
CA VAL A 17 -19.51 10.09 -4.54
C VAL A 17 -20.25 11.30 -5.09
N GLN A 18 -21.15 11.09 -6.05
CA GLN A 18 -22.05 12.15 -6.50
C GLN A 18 -23.23 12.29 -5.54
N ASN A 19 -23.92 13.44 -5.58
CA ASN A 19 -25.09 13.71 -4.73
C ASN A 19 -24.81 13.50 -3.23
N GLY A 20 -23.68 14.02 -2.73
CA GLY A 20 -23.21 13.83 -1.35
C GLY A 20 -24.11 14.37 -0.23
N GLY A 21 -25.29 14.91 -0.56
CA GLY A 21 -26.34 15.19 0.43
C GLY A 21 -27.17 13.96 0.81
N LEU A 22 -27.17 12.92 -0.03
CA LEU A 22 -27.86 11.64 0.20
C LEU A 22 -26.89 10.46 0.32
N ASN A 23 -25.70 10.58 -0.29
CA ASN A 23 -24.68 9.54 -0.28
C ASN A 23 -23.48 9.91 0.58
N SER A 24 -22.97 8.95 1.33
CA SER A 24 -21.76 9.08 2.17
C SER A 24 -20.49 8.56 1.49
N GLY A 25 -20.61 7.76 0.44
CA GLY A 25 -19.48 7.30 -0.35
C GLY A 25 -18.43 6.55 0.49
N PHE A 26 -17.17 6.96 0.34
CA PHE A 26 -16.02 6.35 1.00
C PHE A 26 -15.77 6.83 2.44
N MET A 27 -16.69 7.60 3.03
CA MET A 27 -16.52 8.15 4.39
C MET A 27 -16.22 7.05 5.42
N ILE A 28 -17.06 6.03 5.50
CA ILE A 28 -16.90 4.94 6.48
C ILE A 28 -15.77 3.98 6.11
N ALA A 29 -15.51 3.78 4.82
CA ALA A 29 -14.33 3.01 4.39
C ALA A 29 -13.03 3.67 4.90
N HIS A 30 -12.95 5.01 4.86
CA HIS A 30 -11.82 5.71 5.46
C HIS A 30 -11.75 5.53 6.98
N CYS A 31 -12.88 5.57 7.70
CA CYS A 31 -12.91 5.28 9.14
C CYS A 31 -12.37 3.88 9.46
N THR A 32 -12.74 2.86 8.67
CA THR A 32 -12.22 1.50 8.81
C THR A 32 -10.71 1.48 8.61
N ALA A 33 -10.20 2.10 7.54
CA ALA A 33 -8.76 2.18 7.30
C ALA A 33 -8.00 2.89 8.44
N ALA A 34 -8.57 3.95 8.99
CA ALA A 34 -8.00 4.68 10.12
C ALA A 34 -8.00 3.85 11.41
N ALA A 35 -9.08 3.10 11.68
CA ALA A 35 -9.18 2.21 12.84
C ALA A 35 -8.10 1.11 12.81
N LEU A 36 -7.97 0.41 11.67
CA LEU A 36 -6.95 -0.63 11.47
C LEU A 36 -5.53 -0.05 11.61
N THR A 37 -5.28 1.12 11.04
CA THR A 37 -3.99 1.82 11.19
C THR A 37 -3.72 2.19 12.66
N SER A 38 -4.75 2.56 13.41
CA SER A 38 -4.62 2.90 14.83
C SER A 38 -4.35 1.67 15.69
N GLU A 39 -5.00 0.55 15.42
CA GLU A 39 -4.76 -0.73 16.10
C GLU A 39 -3.31 -1.20 15.87
N ASN A 40 -2.81 -1.08 14.64
CA ASN A 40 -1.43 -1.40 14.30
C ASN A 40 -0.40 -0.64 15.15
N LYS A 41 -0.71 0.58 15.62
CA LYS A 41 0.21 1.34 16.51
C LYS A 41 0.49 0.60 17.81
N VAL A 42 -0.51 -0.07 18.37
CA VAL A 42 -0.34 -0.88 19.59
C VAL A 42 0.43 -2.16 19.26
N LEU A 43 0.08 -2.83 18.16
CA LEU A 43 0.76 -4.05 17.71
C LEU A 43 2.23 -3.81 17.35
N CYS A 44 2.63 -2.59 17.02
CA CYS A 44 4.02 -2.22 16.75
C CYS A 44 4.93 -2.24 17.98
N HIS A 45 4.42 -2.36 19.21
CA HIS A 45 5.28 -2.52 20.37
C HIS A 45 6.16 -3.78 20.22
N PRO A 46 7.50 -3.70 20.38
CA PRO A 46 8.39 -4.81 20.14
C PRO A 46 8.26 -5.85 21.26
N SER A 47 7.72 -7.03 20.97
CA SER A 47 7.57 -8.08 22.00
C SER A 47 8.92 -8.69 22.41
N SER A 48 9.95 -8.55 21.58
CA SER A 48 11.29 -9.09 21.82
C SER A 48 12.12 -8.31 22.84
N VAL A 49 11.61 -7.19 23.37
CA VAL A 49 12.29 -6.44 24.46
C VAL A 49 11.95 -6.98 25.84
N ASP A 50 11.01 -7.92 25.91
CA ASP A 50 10.61 -8.61 27.14
C ASP A 50 11.36 -9.94 27.30
N THR A 51 11.63 -10.32 28.55
CA THR A 51 12.18 -11.62 28.92
C THR A 51 11.65 -12.02 30.29
N LEU A 52 11.18 -13.26 30.40
CA LEU A 52 10.76 -13.86 31.66
C LEU A 52 11.53 -15.15 31.82
N SER A 53 12.35 -15.22 32.88
CA SER A 53 13.21 -16.37 33.10
C SER A 53 12.38 -17.61 33.41
N THR A 54 12.63 -18.68 32.66
CA THR A 54 11.97 -19.98 32.84
C THR A 54 12.97 -21.01 33.38
N SER A 55 12.46 -22.19 33.74
CA SER A 55 13.31 -23.35 34.07
C SER A 55 14.29 -23.10 35.23
N ALA A 56 13.81 -22.52 36.34
CA ALA A 56 14.62 -22.19 37.53
C ALA A 56 15.88 -21.36 37.19
N ALA A 57 15.71 -20.33 36.34
CA ALA A 57 16.77 -19.44 35.86
C ALA A 57 17.85 -20.12 35.01
N LYS A 58 17.56 -21.27 34.39
CA LYS A 58 18.40 -21.85 33.34
C LYS A 58 18.19 -21.20 31.97
N GLU A 59 16.98 -20.73 31.73
CA GLU A 59 16.60 -19.95 30.56
C GLU A 59 16.34 -18.52 31.05
N ASP A 60 17.40 -17.83 31.44
CA ASP A 60 17.34 -16.50 32.05
C ASP A 60 17.07 -15.38 31.03
N HIS A 61 17.35 -15.64 29.74
CA HIS A 61 17.05 -14.74 28.62
C HIS A 61 16.34 -15.47 27.48
N VAL A 62 15.16 -14.99 27.08
CA VAL A 62 14.35 -15.56 25.99
C VAL A 62 13.87 -14.48 25.03
N SER A 63 13.48 -14.86 23.80
CA SER A 63 13.19 -13.92 22.71
C SER A 63 11.75 -13.41 22.64
N MET A 64 10.81 -14.06 23.33
CA MET A 64 9.36 -13.83 23.19
C MET A 64 8.85 -13.86 21.74
N GLY A 65 9.58 -14.56 20.85
CA GLY A 65 9.36 -14.51 19.40
C GLY A 65 7.99 -15.06 18.93
N GLY A 66 7.35 -15.90 19.74
CA GLY A 66 6.04 -16.47 19.42
C GLY A 66 4.93 -15.41 19.31
N TYR A 67 4.96 -14.35 20.13
CA TYR A 67 4.01 -13.24 19.99
C TYR A 67 4.43 -12.27 18.87
N SER A 68 5.75 -12.06 18.69
CA SER A 68 6.28 -11.26 17.59
C SER A 68 5.80 -11.74 16.22
N ALA A 69 5.81 -13.05 15.97
CA ALA A 69 5.32 -13.61 14.70
C ALA A 69 3.80 -13.42 14.52
N ARG A 70 3.00 -13.69 15.55
CA ARG A 70 1.53 -13.58 15.49
C ARG A 70 1.07 -12.14 15.24
N LYS A 71 1.61 -11.17 15.99
CA LYS A 71 1.25 -9.76 15.79
C LYS A 71 1.72 -9.21 14.44
N CYS A 72 2.82 -9.75 13.88
CA CYS A 72 3.27 -9.40 12.54
C CYS A 72 2.22 -9.81 11.48
N LEU A 73 1.69 -11.03 11.57
CA LEU A 73 0.63 -11.50 10.67
C LEU A 73 -0.65 -10.66 10.78
N GLU A 74 -1.01 -10.25 11.99
CA GLU A 74 -2.15 -9.35 12.23
C GLU A 74 -1.95 -7.99 11.56
N VAL A 75 -0.78 -7.37 11.76
CA VAL A 75 -0.45 -6.08 11.15
C VAL A 75 -0.48 -6.17 9.62
N ILE A 76 0.07 -7.24 9.03
CA ILE A 76 0.01 -7.48 7.59
C ILE A 76 -1.45 -7.59 7.13
N SER A 77 -2.27 -8.37 7.81
CA SER A 77 -3.69 -8.54 7.49
C SER A 77 -4.45 -7.21 7.51
N ASN A 78 -4.16 -6.35 8.50
CA ASN A 78 -4.73 -5.00 8.59
C ASN A 78 -4.27 -4.09 7.45
N VAL A 79 -2.98 -4.14 7.11
CA VAL A 79 -2.41 -3.35 6.01
C VAL A 79 -2.99 -3.76 4.66
N GLU A 80 -3.21 -5.05 4.42
CA GLU A 80 -3.86 -5.54 3.19
C GLU A 80 -5.24 -4.89 2.97
N VAL A 81 -6.05 -4.80 4.02
CA VAL A 81 -7.37 -4.14 3.97
C VAL A 81 -7.23 -2.63 3.76
N VAL A 82 -6.28 -1.96 4.42
CA VAL A 82 -6.03 -0.53 4.22
C VAL A 82 -5.64 -0.23 2.77
N ILE A 83 -4.74 -1.03 2.19
CA ILE A 83 -4.32 -0.89 0.79
C ILE A 83 -5.48 -1.19 -0.16
N ALA A 84 -6.31 -2.20 0.12
CA ALA A 84 -7.50 -2.49 -0.68
C ALA A 84 -8.47 -1.30 -0.72
N ILE A 85 -8.75 -0.69 0.43
CA ILE A 85 -9.61 0.52 0.53
C ILE A 85 -9.01 1.68 -0.26
N GLU A 86 -7.70 1.92 -0.13
CA GLU A 86 -7.02 2.99 -0.87
C GLU A 86 -7.07 2.74 -2.38
N LEU A 87 -6.88 1.50 -2.83
CA LEU A 87 -6.93 1.13 -4.24
C LEU A 87 -8.33 1.31 -4.83
N MET A 88 -9.37 0.93 -4.08
CA MET A 88 -10.77 1.18 -4.47
C MET A 88 -11.05 2.68 -4.61
N ALA A 89 -10.62 3.47 -3.62
CA ALA A 89 -10.81 4.92 -3.63
C ALA A 89 -10.06 5.58 -4.80
N ALA A 90 -8.84 5.13 -5.10
CA ALA A 90 -8.08 5.61 -6.24
C ALA A 90 -8.78 5.27 -7.58
N CYS A 91 -9.33 4.06 -7.71
CA CYS A 91 -10.08 3.67 -8.91
C CYS A 91 -11.37 4.48 -9.05
N GLN A 92 -12.07 4.76 -7.95
CA GLN A 92 -13.23 5.66 -7.97
C GLN A 92 -12.82 7.09 -8.35
N ALA A 93 -11.69 7.59 -7.87
CA ALA A 93 -11.19 8.90 -8.25
C ALA A 93 -10.92 9.01 -9.77
N LEU A 94 -10.47 7.93 -10.41
CA LEU A 94 -10.30 7.88 -11.86
C LEU A 94 -11.62 8.06 -12.63
N GLU A 95 -12.77 7.64 -12.06
CA GLU A 95 -14.08 7.84 -12.69
C GLU A 95 -14.39 9.32 -12.90
N PHE A 96 -14.10 10.14 -11.88
CA PHE A 96 -14.34 11.59 -11.93
C PHE A 96 -13.41 12.32 -12.90
N HIS A 97 -12.36 11.67 -13.37
CA HIS A 97 -11.45 12.22 -14.37
C HIS A 97 -11.74 11.72 -15.78
N ARG A 98 -12.70 10.80 -15.99
CA ARG A 98 -13.07 10.36 -17.34
C ARG A 98 -13.55 11.56 -18.18
N PRO A 99 -13.18 11.64 -19.47
CA PRO A 99 -12.54 10.61 -20.31
C PRO A 99 -11.01 10.53 -20.22
N CYS A 100 -10.33 11.28 -19.34
CA CYS A 100 -8.88 11.15 -19.17
C CYS A 100 -8.51 9.74 -18.70
N ARG A 101 -7.35 9.24 -19.18
CA ARG A 101 -6.79 7.94 -18.79
C ARG A 101 -5.44 8.13 -18.11
N THR A 102 -5.14 7.23 -17.19
CA THR A 102 -3.82 7.14 -16.57
C THR A 102 -2.89 6.27 -17.42
N THR A 103 -1.70 5.95 -16.89
CA THR A 103 -0.73 5.08 -17.57
C THR A 103 -1.27 3.67 -17.79
N VAL A 104 -0.75 2.98 -18.82
CA VAL A 104 -1.13 1.58 -19.16
C VAL A 104 -1.12 0.62 -17.96
N PRO A 105 -0.07 0.53 -17.12
CA PRO A 105 -0.08 -0.39 -15.98
C PRO A 105 -1.18 -0.06 -14.95
N LEU A 106 -1.49 1.23 -14.74
CA LEU A 106 -2.51 1.65 -13.78
C LEU A 106 -3.93 1.46 -14.33
N GLU A 107 -4.15 1.67 -15.63
CA GLU A 107 -5.42 1.31 -16.28
C GLU A 107 -5.65 -0.21 -16.21
N ALA A 108 -4.61 -1.04 -16.34
CA ALA A 108 -4.74 -2.48 -16.19
C ALA A 108 -5.15 -2.91 -14.76
N VAL A 109 -4.66 -2.22 -13.73
CA VAL A 109 -5.10 -2.45 -12.34
C VAL A 109 -6.55 -2.00 -12.14
N TYR A 110 -6.92 -0.85 -12.69
CA TYR A 110 -8.30 -0.37 -12.69
C TYR A 110 -9.24 -1.40 -13.36
N ASP A 111 -8.87 -1.90 -14.55
CA ASP A 111 -9.64 -2.90 -15.28
C ASP A 111 -9.75 -4.22 -14.51
N LEU A 112 -8.69 -4.65 -13.81
CA LEU A 112 -8.72 -5.82 -12.92
C LEU A 112 -9.79 -5.67 -11.83
N ILE A 113 -9.85 -4.52 -11.17
CA ILE A 113 -10.81 -4.28 -10.08
C ILE A 113 -12.23 -4.23 -10.61
N ARG A 114 -12.46 -3.54 -11.74
CA ARG A 114 -13.79 -3.51 -12.38
C ARG A 114 -14.23 -4.91 -12.82
N SER A 115 -13.32 -5.70 -13.38
CA SER A 115 -13.58 -7.09 -13.80
C SER A 115 -13.88 -8.03 -12.63
N ALA A 116 -13.45 -7.71 -11.41
CA ALA A 116 -13.77 -8.45 -10.20
C ALA A 116 -15.19 -8.16 -9.65
N GLY A 117 -15.99 -7.35 -10.36
CA GLY A 117 -17.35 -6.99 -9.97
C GLY A 117 -17.37 -5.94 -8.85
N VAL A 118 -16.42 -5.01 -8.87
CA VAL A 118 -16.41 -3.80 -8.04
C VAL A 118 -16.73 -2.62 -8.94
N ASP A 119 -18.01 -2.33 -9.09
CA ASP A 119 -18.52 -1.30 -10.00
C ASP A 119 -18.18 0.12 -9.51
N PRO A 120 -18.20 1.15 -10.39
CA PRO A 120 -18.17 2.55 -9.96
C PRO A 120 -19.18 2.83 -8.84
N TYR A 121 -18.79 3.71 -7.92
CA TYR A 121 -19.57 3.99 -6.71
C TYR A 121 -20.41 5.26 -6.91
N ASP A 122 -21.53 5.13 -7.63
CA ASP A 122 -22.40 6.26 -7.98
C ASP A 122 -23.42 6.60 -6.88
N GLU A 123 -23.93 5.57 -6.20
CA GLU A 123 -24.89 5.65 -5.09
C GLU A 123 -24.43 4.73 -3.95
N ASP A 124 -24.86 5.05 -2.72
CA ASP A 124 -24.51 4.26 -1.55
C ASP A 124 -25.04 2.82 -1.66
N ARG A 125 -24.14 1.88 -1.44
CA ARG A 125 -24.43 0.45 -1.35
C ARG A 125 -23.67 -0.17 -0.18
N TYR A 126 -23.96 -1.43 0.11
CA TYR A 126 -23.18 -2.15 1.11
C TYR A 126 -21.75 -2.33 0.60
N ILE A 127 -20.80 -1.56 1.15
CA ILE A 127 -19.42 -1.44 0.64
C ILE A 127 -18.48 -2.55 1.12
N ALA A 128 -18.80 -3.24 2.22
CA ALA A 128 -17.93 -4.25 2.79
C ALA A 128 -17.58 -5.40 1.82
N PRO A 129 -18.53 -5.96 1.03
CA PRO A 129 -18.20 -6.98 0.04
C PRO A 129 -17.25 -6.51 -1.06
N ASP A 130 -17.27 -5.21 -1.40
CA ASP A 130 -16.34 -4.65 -2.36
C ASP A 130 -14.93 -4.54 -1.76
N ILE A 131 -14.82 -4.16 -0.47
CA ILE A 131 -13.56 -4.16 0.28
C ILE A 131 -12.98 -5.57 0.37
N ASP A 132 -13.82 -6.57 0.68
CA ASP A 132 -13.38 -7.98 0.78
C ASP A 132 -12.84 -8.49 -0.56
N LYS A 133 -13.57 -8.25 -1.67
CA LYS A 133 -13.12 -8.62 -3.02
C LYS A 133 -11.76 -8.01 -3.37
N VAL A 134 -11.56 -6.72 -3.12
CA VAL A 134 -10.27 -6.08 -3.44
C VAL A 134 -9.17 -6.55 -2.50
N THR A 135 -9.49 -6.84 -1.23
CA THR A 135 -8.55 -7.45 -0.29
C THR A 135 -8.09 -8.82 -0.80
N ASP A 136 -8.98 -9.65 -1.34
CA ASP A 136 -8.64 -10.94 -1.95
C ASP A 136 -7.77 -10.78 -3.21
N LEU A 137 -7.99 -9.74 -4.02
CA LEU A 137 -7.11 -9.42 -5.16
C LEU A 137 -5.70 -9.05 -4.72
N VAL A 138 -5.57 -8.29 -3.62
CA VAL A 138 -4.27 -7.94 -3.02
C VAL A 138 -3.58 -9.21 -2.50
N ARG A 139 -4.29 -10.01 -1.69
CA ARG A 139 -3.78 -11.25 -1.10
C ARG A 139 -3.36 -12.31 -2.11
N SER A 140 -4.13 -12.46 -3.18
CA SER A 140 -3.83 -13.43 -4.24
C SER A 140 -2.65 -13.03 -5.12
N GLY A 141 -2.10 -11.82 -4.94
CA GLY A 141 -1.05 -11.25 -5.78
C GLY A 141 -1.53 -10.90 -7.19
N ALA A 142 -2.85 -10.86 -7.44
CA ALA A 142 -3.40 -10.51 -8.74
C ALA A 142 -2.99 -9.09 -9.17
N VAL A 143 -3.06 -8.13 -8.25
CA VAL A 143 -2.63 -6.74 -8.50
C VAL A 143 -1.15 -6.68 -8.90
N TRP A 144 -0.28 -7.42 -8.21
CA TRP A 144 1.14 -7.50 -8.53
C TRP A 144 1.38 -8.07 -9.92
N ARG A 145 0.77 -9.22 -10.25
CA ARG A 145 0.95 -9.88 -11.55
C ARG A 145 0.54 -9.00 -12.73
N VAL A 146 -0.45 -8.13 -12.55
CA VAL A 146 -0.88 -7.19 -13.60
C VAL A 146 0.21 -6.16 -13.92
N VAL A 147 0.91 -5.65 -12.89
CA VAL A 147 1.92 -4.60 -13.08
C VAL A 147 3.35 -5.13 -13.29
N GLU A 148 3.62 -6.37 -12.86
CA GLU A 148 4.94 -7.00 -12.89
C GLU A 148 5.65 -6.91 -14.26
N PRO A 149 5.00 -7.16 -15.41
CA PRO A 149 5.68 -7.06 -16.71
C PRO A 149 6.21 -5.67 -17.02
N TYR A 150 5.48 -4.63 -16.58
CA TYR A 150 5.85 -3.23 -16.82
C TYR A 150 7.00 -2.76 -15.91
N LEU A 151 7.12 -3.36 -14.72
CA LEU A 151 8.22 -3.06 -13.80
C LEU A 151 9.54 -3.68 -14.27
N LYS A 152 9.52 -4.94 -14.74
CA LYS A 152 10.71 -5.61 -15.27
C LYS A 152 11.27 -4.92 -16.51
N GLN A 153 10.40 -4.49 -17.42
CA GLN A 153 10.80 -3.71 -18.60
C GLN A 153 11.49 -2.39 -18.23
N ARG A 154 11.06 -1.74 -17.15
CA ARG A 154 11.67 -0.50 -16.66
C ARG A 154 13.06 -0.75 -16.06
N GLU A 155 13.23 -1.85 -15.31
CA GLU A 155 14.53 -2.24 -14.76
C GLU A 155 15.52 -2.58 -15.88
N GLU A 156 15.09 -3.31 -16.90
CA GLU A 156 15.91 -3.64 -18.08
C GLU A 156 16.30 -2.37 -18.88
N SER A 157 15.34 -1.46 -19.10
CA SER A 157 15.61 -0.20 -19.81
C SER A 157 16.54 0.75 -19.04
N GLN A 158 16.54 0.70 -17.70
CA GLN A 158 17.46 1.49 -16.87
C GLN A 158 18.88 0.93 -16.84
N ILE A 159 19.07 -0.37 -17.10
CA ILE A 159 20.41 -0.97 -17.21
C ILE A 159 21.09 -0.54 -18.52
N ASP A 160 20.33 -0.38 -19.60
CA ASP A 160 20.86 0.05 -20.91
C ASP A 160 21.17 1.56 -20.98
N GLU A 161 20.65 2.38 -20.05
CA GLU A 161 20.95 3.82 -19.95
C GLU A 161 22.18 4.16 -19.08
N VAL A 162 22.87 3.17 -18.50
CA VAL A 162 24.13 3.41 -17.78
C VAL A 162 25.24 3.71 -18.80
N SER A 163 25.48 5.00 -19.03
CA SER A 163 26.56 5.53 -19.88
C SER A 163 27.94 4.92 -19.52
N PRO A 164 28.82 4.67 -20.50
CA PRO A 164 30.19 4.14 -20.27
C PRO A 164 31.05 4.96 -19.30
N ILE A 165 30.62 6.17 -18.92
CA ILE A 165 31.32 7.05 -17.98
C ILE A 165 31.29 6.48 -16.55
N ASP A 166 30.24 5.74 -16.16
CA ASP A 166 30.16 5.11 -14.83
C ASP A 166 30.98 3.82 -14.69
N MET A 167 31.59 3.34 -15.78
CA MET A 167 32.47 2.16 -15.80
C MET A 167 33.98 2.48 -15.67
N MET A 168 34.38 3.73 -15.47
CA MET A 168 35.80 4.00 -15.18
C MET A 168 36.16 3.52 -13.76
N PRO A 169 37.29 2.79 -13.59
CA PRO A 169 37.73 2.38 -12.25
C PRO A 169 38.00 3.65 -11.44
N ARG A 170 37.39 3.74 -10.24
CA ARG A 170 37.61 4.85 -9.30
C ARG A 170 39.10 4.96 -9.02
N GLY A 171 39.77 5.93 -9.66
CA GLY A 171 41.16 6.24 -9.41
C GLY A 171 41.35 6.67 -7.96
N ASP A 172 42.41 6.13 -7.34
CA ASP A 172 42.82 6.36 -5.95
C ASP A 172 42.78 7.84 -5.53
N ILE A 173 41.81 8.17 -4.67
CA ILE A 173 41.66 9.47 -3.99
C ILE A 173 42.80 9.78 -3.00
N LEU A 174 43.79 8.89 -2.84
CA LEU A 174 44.81 8.99 -1.78
C LEU A 174 46.13 9.69 -2.17
N THR A 175 46.28 10.25 -3.37
CA THR A 175 47.58 10.83 -3.81
C THR A 175 47.66 12.36 -3.85
N LEU A 176 46.70 13.08 -3.24
CA LEU A 176 46.66 14.56 -3.26
C LEU A 176 46.96 15.27 -1.92
N SER A 177 47.51 14.56 -0.92
CA SER A 177 47.91 15.15 0.37
C SER A 177 49.43 15.25 0.60
N ARG A 178 50.20 15.48 -0.47
CA ARG A 178 51.62 15.88 -0.39
C ARG A 178 51.95 16.92 -1.45
N LYS A 179 51.48 18.14 -1.22
CA LYS A 179 52.07 19.43 -1.67
C LYS A 179 51.06 20.52 -1.34
N LEU A 180 51.06 20.95 -0.09
CA LEU A 180 50.83 22.31 0.40
C LEU A 180 51.37 22.34 1.83
#